data_AF-A0A8T2UHT6-F1
#
_entry.id   AF-A0A8T2UHT6-F1
#
_cell.length_a   1.000
_cell.length_b   1.000
_cell.length_c   1.000
_cell.angle_alpha   90.00
_cell.angle_beta   90.00
_cell.angle_gamma   90.00
#
_symmetry.space_group_name_H-M   'P 1'
#
loop_
_entity.id
_entity.type
_entity.pdbx_description
1 polymer ?
#
loop_
_entity_poly.entity_id
_entity_poly.type
_entity_poly.pdbx_seq_one_letter_code
_entity_poly.pdbx_strand_id
1 'polypeptide(L)'
;MQKSVQRPDLLKKSAQHYSSWPRVDAIRIVWSESREPPKDSLVSDLFSYVESASRKSTHMIKLKIDMHDEDNLNTRFKPINDLDTNAIFSVDDDVLVPCDILVFAFTLWTSAQDSMVRFVPRMHWIQSEMQDASFPRYIYGGWWSVWWMGTYSMVLSKCAFLHQKYLDLYTDHMPVQIRDYVTHKRNCEDIAMSFLVANAT
;
A
#
# COMPACT_ATOMS: atom_id res chain seq x y z
N MET A 1 6.17 11.60 0.91
CA MET A 1 6.72 10.23 0.91
C MET A 1 7.85 10.17 1.90
N GLN A 2 7.62 9.50 3.02
CA GLN A 2 8.59 9.29 4.10
C GLN A 2 8.50 7.79 4.40
N LYS A 3 9.57 7.00 4.27
CA LYS A 3 10.90 7.02 4.88
C LYS A 3 10.99 6.20 6.20
N SER A 4 10.77 4.89 6.11
CA SER A 4 10.88 3.88 7.16
C SER A 4 12.28 3.75 7.78
N VAL A 5 13.37 3.98 7.04
CA VAL A 5 14.75 4.05 7.59
C VAL A 5 14.94 5.32 8.42
N GLN A 6 14.30 6.43 8.04
CA GLN A 6 14.41 7.69 8.79
C GLN A 6 13.46 7.76 10.00
N ARG A 7 12.57 6.77 10.15
CA ARG A 7 11.49 6.77 11.16
C ARG A 7 11.34 5.41 11.85
N PRO A 8 12.42 4.85 12.43
CA PRO A 8 12.37 3.56 13.11
C PRO A 8 11.28 3.52 14.20
N ASP A 9 11.01 4.64 14.87
CA ASP A 9 9.97 4.72 15.90
C ASP A 9 8.55 4.60 15.33
N LEU A 10 8.30 5.13 14.13
CA LEU A 10 6.99 4.99 13.49
C LEU A 10 6.80 3.56 12.98
N LEU A 11 7.84 2.97 12.40
CA LEU A 11 7.82 1.57 12.00
C LEU A 11 7.54 0.64 13.19
N LYS A 12 8.21 0.86 14.34
CA LYS A 12 7.93 0.10 15.57
C LYS A 12 6.48 0.24 16.03
N LYS A 13 5.95 1.47 16.06
CA LYS A 13 4.55 1.73 16.43
C LYS A 13 3.58 1.04 15.48
N SER A 14 3.83 1.12 14.17
CA SER A 14 3.02 0.46 13.15
C SER A 14 3.07 -1.06 13.27
N ALA A 15 4.26 -1.65 13.43
CA ALA A 15 4.40 -3.09 13.63
C ALA A 15 3.69 -3.58 14.91
N GLN A 16 3.84 -2.86 16.02
CA GLN A 16 3.15 -3.16 17.27
C GLN A 16 1.62 -3.06 17.11
N HIS A 17 1.14 -2.02 16.43
CA HIS A 17 -0.28 -1.80 16.18
C HIS A 17 -0.88 -2.88 15.27
N TYR A 18 -0.32 -3.09 14.08
CA TYR A 18 -0.89 -4.02 13.09
C TYR A 18 -0.72 -5.49 13.47
N SER A 19 0.32 -5.86 14.21
CA SER A 19 0.45 -7.22 14.75
C SER A 19 -0.61 -7.55 15.79
N SER A 20 -1.16 -6.55 16.50
CA SER A 20 -2.23 -6.77 17.49
C SER A 20 -3.60 -7.11 16.87
N TRP A 21 -3.73 -7.01 15.54
CA TRP A 21 -4.98 -7.28 14.86
C TRP A 21 -5.31 -8.79 14.85
N PRO A 22 -6.49 -9.24 15.30
CA PRO A 22 -6.78 -10.67 15.47
C PRO A 22 -6.74 -11.53 14.20
N ARG A 23 -6.79 -10.92 13.01
CA ARG A 23 -6.86 -11.61 11.71
C ARG A 23 -5.61 -11.45 10.86
N VAL A 24 -4.54 -10.89 11.43
CA VAL A 24 -3.28 -10.75 10.70
C VAL A 24 -2.55 -12.10 10.64
N ASP A 25 -2.22 -12.55 9.43
CA ASP A 25 -1.44 -13.78 9.21
C ASP A 25 0.07 -13.48 9.23
N ALA A 26 0.46 -12.40 8.53
CA ALA A 26 1.84 -11.99 8.40
C ALA A 26 2.00 -10.46 8.37
N ILE A 27 3.11 -9.99 8.92
CA ILE A 27 3.64 -8.64 8.74
C ILE A 27 4.84 -8.72 7.79
N ARG A 28 4.75 -8.02 6.67
CA ARG A 28 5.84 -7.86 5.69
C ARG A 28 6.34 -6.43 5.73
N ILE A 29 7.63 -6.25 5.98
CA ILE A 29 8.28 -4.94 5.99
C ILE A 29 9.11 -4.82 4.73
N VAL A 30 8.71 -3.94 3.82
CA VAL A 30 9.47 -3.62 2.61
C VAL A 30 10.57 -2.63 3.00
N TRP A 31 11.82 -3.08 2.97
CA TRP A 31 12.99 -2.29 3.33
C TRP A 31 13.78 -1.90 2.07
N SER A 32 13.52 -0.70 1.55
CA SER A 32 14.04 -0.28 0.25
C SER A 32 14.87 1.01 0.27
N GLU A 33 15.00 1.66 1.42
CA GLU A 33 15.52 3.03 1.49
C GLU A 33 17.02 3.11 1.80
N SER A 34 17.60 2.01 2.25
CA SER A 34 19.02 1.88 2.50
C SER A 34 19.49 0.51 2.03
N ARG A 35 20.69 0.48 1.45
CA ARG A 35 21.41 -0.78 1.19
C ARG A 35 21.90 -1.41 2.50
N GLU A 36 22.00 -0.62 3.57
CA GLU A 36 22.34 -1.14 4.87
C GLU A 36 21.11 -1.84 5.50
N PRO A 37 21.31 -3.02 6.10
CA PRO A 37 20.26 -3.69 6.84
C PRO A 37 19.79 -2.84 8.03
N PRO A 38 18.53 -3.03 8.48
CA PRO A 38 18.07 -2.44 9.73
C PRO A 38 19.00 -2.84 10.88
N LYS A 39 19.22 -1.92 11.82
CA LYS A 39 20.01 -2.21 13.03
C LYS A 39 19.41 -3.40 13.79
N ASP A 40 20.27 -4.26 14.34
CA ASP A 40 19.85 -5.45 15.10
C ASP A 40 18.86 -5.13 16.23
N SER A 41 19.01 -3.98 16.88
CA SER A 41 18.07 -3.52 17.91
C SER A 41 16.67 -3.25 17.37
N LEU A 42 16.55 -2.64 16.18
CA LEU A 42 15.27 -2.44 15.52
C LEU A 42 14.65 -3.78 15.13
N VAL A 43 15.45 -4.69 14.57
CA VAL A 43 15.00 -6.04 14.20
C VAL A 43 14.48 -6.77 15.44
N SER A 44 15.26 -6.81 16.52
CA SER A 44 14.88 -7.45 17.78
C SER A 44 13.57 -6.89 18.35
N ASP A 45 13.39 -5.56 18.34
CA ASP A 45 12.14 -4.93 18.78
C ASP A 45 10.95 -5.39 17.93
N LEU A 46 11.07 -5.36 16.59
CA LEU A 46 10.01 -5.78 15.68
C LEU A 46 9.59 -7.24 15.92
N PHE A 47 10.56 -8.15 16.03
CA PHE A 47 10.28 -9.56 16.34
C PHE A 47 9.61 -9.71 17.71
N SER A 48 10.05 -8.98 18.74
CA SER A 48 9.46 -9.06 20.08
C SER A 48 7.99 -8.61 20.10
N TYR A 49 7.62 -7.58 19.33
CA TYR A 49 6.24 -7.11 19.22
C TYR A 49 5.35 -8.16 18.55
N VAL A 50 5.80 -8.72 17.42
CA VAL A 50 5.05 -9.74 16.68
C VAL A 50 4.93 -11.04 17.47
N GLU A 51 5.99 -11.46 18.18
CA GLU A 51 5.94 -12.64 19.05
C GLU A 51 4.95 -12.44 20.21
N SER A 52 4.99 -11.26 20.84
CA SER A 52 4.07 -10.91 21.93
C SER A 52 2.62 -10.89 21.46
N ALA A 53 2.36 -10.42 20.23
CA ALA A 53 1.04 -10.46 19.62
C ALA A 53 0.62 -11.89 19.24
N SER A 54 1.54 -12.70 18.72
CA SER A 54 1.30 -14.11 18.37
C SER A 54 0.82 -14.94 19.57
N ARG A 55 1.35 -14.68 20.77
CA ARG A 55 0.91 -15.34 22.02
C ARG A 55 -0.54 -15.05 22.39
N LYS A 56 -1.14 -13.99 21.83
CA LYS A 56 -2.54 -13.58 22.03
C LYS A 56 -3.42 -13.91 20.83
N SER A 57 -2.82 -14.36 19.73
CA SER A 57 -3.51 -14.75 18.50
C SER A 57 -3.82 -16.25 18.51
N THR A 58 -4.69 -16.68 17.60
CA THR A 58 -5.02 -18.10 17.39
C THR A 58 -3.94 -18.86 16.64
N HIS A 59 -2.98 -18.15 16.03
CA HIS A 59 -1.89 -18.70 15.24
C HIS A 59 -0.65 -17.82 15.36
N MET A 60 0.50 -18.36 14.93
CA MET A 60 1.75 -17.62 14.90
C MET A 60 1.74 -16.60 13.76
N ILE A 61 1.94 -15.33 14.08
CA ILE A 61 2.03 -14.25 13.09
C ILE A 61 3.45 -14.26 12.52
N LYS A 62 3.58 -14.35 11.20
CA LYS A 62 4.88 -14.34 10.53
C LYS A 62 5.40 -12.91 10.42
N LEU A 63 6.69 -12.70 10.66
CA LEU A 63 7.37 -11.43 10.35
C LEU A 63 8.49 -11.70 9.34
N LYS A 64 8.50 -10.94 8.24
CA LYS A 64 9.63 -10.91 7.31
C LYS A 64 9.97 -9.48 6.92
N ILE A 65 11.26 -9.21 6.82
CA ILE A 65 11.80 -7.96 6.29
C ILE A 65 12.34 -8.28 4.89
N ASP A 66 11.70 -7.74 3.88
CA ASP A 66 12.08 -7.92 2.48
C ASP A 66 13.02 -6.79 2.08
N MET A 67 14.30 -7.14 1.95
CA MET A 67 15.38 -6.21 1.60
C MET A 67 15.39 -5.94 0.11
N HIS A 68 15.50 -4.67 -0.26
CA HIS A 68 15.59 -4.24 -1.64
C HIS A 68 16.66 -3.16 -1.83
N ASP A 69 17.50 -3.33 -2.86
CA ASP A 69 18.61 -2.43 -3.14
C ASP A 69 18.19 -1.11 -3.84
N GLU A 70 16.93 -1.04 -4.26
CA GLU A 70 16.37 0.05 -5.05
C GLU A 70 15.47 0.95 -4.19
N ASP A 71 15.90 2.20 -3.97
CA ASP A 71 15.06 3.26 -3.38
C ASP A 71 14.02 3.76 -4.38
N ASN A 72 13.01 2.92 -4.60
CA ASN A 72 11.95 3.08 -5.57
C ASN A 72 10.60 2.75 -4.94
N LEU A 73 9.59 3.58 -5.21
CA LEU A 73 8.23 3.40 -4.69
C LEU A 73 7.54 2.17 -5.29
N ASN A 74 7.95 1.76 -6.48
CA ASN A 74 7.46 0.52 -7.10
C ASN A 74 7.79 -0.72 -6.28
N THR A 75 8.83 -0.67 -5.43
CA THR A 75 9.33 -1.81 -4.66
C THR A 75 8.26 -2.40 -3.74
N ARG A 76 7.35 -1.58 -3.21
CA ARG A 76 6.25 -2.04 -2.34
C ARG A 76 5.24 -2.95 -3.05
N PHE A 77 5.25 -2.98 -4.38
CA PHE A 77 4.35 -3.79 -5.20
C PHE A 77 5.04 -4.97 -5.87
N LYS A 78 6.32 -5.24 -5.56
CA LYS A 78 6.98 -6.46 -6.03
C LYS A 78 6.23 -7.69 -5.49
N PRO A 79 6.16 -8.79 -6.28
CA PRO A 79 5.56 -10.04 -5.83
C PRO A 79 6.14 -10.48 -4.50
N ILE A 80 5.26 -10.82 -3.57
CA ILE A 80 5.64 -11.35 -2.26
C ILE A 80 5.41 -12.85 -2.33
N ASN A 81 6.50 -13.61 -2.30
CA ASN A 81 6.44 -15.06 -2.20
C ASN A 81 5.90 -15.47 -0.83
N ASP A 82 5.56 -16.74 -0.66
CA ASP A 82 5.23 -17.31 0.65
C ASP A 82 4.06 -16.61 1.40
N LEU A 83 3.12 -16.02 0.66
CA LEU A 83 1.84 -15.52 1.19
C LEU A 83 0.80 -16.64 1.23
N ASP A 84 0.19 -16.85 2.40
CA ASP A 84 -0.93 -17.77 2.58
C ASP A 84 -2.30 -17.08 2.39
N THR A 85 -2.30 -15.77 2.15
CA THR A 85 -3.51 -14.94 2.09
C THR A 85 -3.65 -14.24 0.75
N ASN A 86 -4.88 -14.22 0.23
CA ASN A 86 -5.20 -13.42 -0.97
C ASN A 86 -5.27 -11.91 -0.68
N ALA A 87 -5.64 -11.52 0.54
CA ALA A 87 -5.78 -10.13 0.93
C ALA A 87 -4.42 -9.56 1.39
N ILE A 88 -4.06 -8.40 0.86
CA ILE A 88 -2.93 -7.60 1.33
C ILE A 88 -3.47 -6.27 1.83
N PHE A 89 -3.16 -5.93 3.08
CA PHE A 89 -3.33 -4.57 3.58
C PHE A 89 -2.02 -3.80 3.39
N SER A 90 -1.95 -2.97 2.34
CA SER A 90 -0.79 -2.13 2.09
C SER A 90 -0.94 -0.82 2.84
N VAL A 91 0.06 -0.47 3.66
CA VAL A 91 0.02 0.73 4.50
C VAL A 91 1.39 1.38 4.62
N ASP A 92 1.42 2.71 4.69
CA ASP A 92 2.64 3.45 5.00
C ASP A 92 2.95 3.40 6.51
N ASP A 93 4.23 3.47 6.85
CA ASP A 93 4.75 3.36 8.21
C ASP A 93 4.29 4.48 9.17
N ASP A 94 3.75 5.58 8.63
CA ASP A 94 3.26 6.74 9.35
C ASP A 94 1.72 6.82 9.47
N VAL A 95 1.01 5.77 9.07
CA VAL A 95 -0.45 5.70 9.16
C VAL A 95 -0.85 4.58 10.11
N LEU A 96 -1.69 4.92 11.09
CA LEU A 96 -2.34 3.97 11.99
C LEU A 96 -3.85 4.00 11.75
N VAL A 97 -4.41 2.86 11.36
CA VAL A 97 -5.86 2.69 11.19
C VAL A 97 -6.43 1.92 12.38
N PRO A 98 -7.47 2.44 13.06
CA PRO A 98 -8.14 1.71 14.14
C PRO A 98 -8.59 0.30 13.75
N CYS A 99 -8.53 -0.63 14.70
CA CYS A 99 -8.77 -2.06 14.47
C CYS A 99 -10.20 -2.34 13.96
N ASP A 100 -11.21 -1.69 14.53
CA ASP A 100 -12.60 -1.75 14.11
C ASP A 100 -12.79 -1.32 12.65
N ILE A 101 -12.11 -0.26 12.24
CA ILE A 101 -12.11 0.24 10.86
C ILE A 101 -11.42 -0.75 9.91
N LEU A 102 -10.32 -1.39 10.32
CA LEU A 102 -9.66 -2.44 9.54
C LEU A 102 -10.56 -3.67 9.35
N VAL A 103 -11.24 -4.11 10.41
CA VAL A 103 -12.18 -5.25 10.35
C VAL A 103 -13.33 -4.94 9.40
N PHE A 104 -13.88 -3.74 9.47
CA PHE A 104 -14.92 -3.29 8.56
C PHE A 104 -14.43 -3.25 7.10
N ALA A 105 -13.29 -2.62 6.84
CA ALA A 105 -12.70 -2.54 5.50
C ALA A 105 -12.37 -3.91 4.92
N PHE A 106 -11.81 -4.81 5.73
CA PHE A 106 -11.54 -6.19 5.32
C PHE A 106 -12.83 -6.92 4.95
N THR A 107 -13.89 -6.76 5.75
CA THR A 107 -15.20 -7.37 5.47
C THR A 107 -15.78 -6.86 4.15
N LEU A 108 -15.70 -5.56 3.89
CA LEU A 108 -16.08 -4.99 2.59
C LEU A 108 -15.24 -5.58 1.45
N TRP A 109 -13.91 -5.64 1.61
CA TRP A 109 -13.03 -6.22 0.61
C TRP A 109 -13.38 -7.68 0.31
N THR A 110 -13.75 -8.49 1.31
CA THR A 110 -14.15 -9.88 1.07
C THR A 110 -15.38 -10.03 0.17
N SER A 111 -16.26 -9.01 0.12
CA SER A 111 -17.43 -8.97 -0.77
C SER A 111 -17.12 -8.47 -2.19
N ALA A 112 -15.95 -7.85 -2.39
CA ALA A 112 -15.50 -7.27 -3.66
C ALA A 112 -13.98 -7.44 -3.83
N GLN A 113 -13.51 -8.69 -3.86
CA GLN A 113 -12.08 -9.02 -3.78
C GLN A 113 -11.26 -8.53 -4.99
N ASP A 114 -11.94 -8.29 -6.12
CA ASP A 114 -11.34 -7.70 -7.32
C ASP A 114 -11.22 -6.17 -7.24
N SER A 115 -11.68 -5.53 -6.17
CA SER A 115 -11.55 -4.09 -5.96
C SER A 115 -10.48 -3.76 -4.93
N MET A 116 -10.00 -2.52 -4.94
CA MET A 116 -9.30 -1.94 -3.79
C MET A 116 -10.30 -1.31 -2.83
N VAL A 117 -10.13 -1.56 -1.53
CA VAL A 117 -10.97 -0.97 -0.49
C VAL A 117 -10.14 -0.11 0.45
N ARG A 118 -10.49 1.19 0.53
CA ARG A 118 -9.92 2.17 1.46
C ARG A 118 -10.79 3.44 1.58
N PHE A 119 -10.51 4.22 2.62
CA PHE A 119 -11.18 5.47 3.02
C PHE A 119 -10.56 6.78 2.51
N VAL A 120 -9.61 6.73 1.55
CA VAL A 120 -8.90 7.93 1.04
C VAL A 120 -9.19 8.08 -0.44
N PRO A 121 -10.40 8.55 -0.79
CA PRO A 121 -10.81 8.72 -2.17
C PRO A 121 -10.08 9.90 -2.82
N ARG A 122 -9.86 9.77 -4.13
CA ARG A 122 -9.38 10.81 -5.03
C ARG A 122 -10.16 10.77 -6.32
N MET A 123 -10.09 11.84 -7.07
CA MET A 123 -10.78 11.92 -8.35
C MET A 123 -9.89 12.55 -9.42
N HIS A 124 -10.31 12.41 -10.67
CA HIS A 124 -9.77 13.19 -11.77
C HIS A 124 -10.91 13.77 -12.60
N TRP A 125 -10.64 14.85 -13.34
CA TRP A 125 -11.56 15.39 -14.32
C TRP A 125 -10.80 15.97 -15.52
N ILE A 126 -11.48 16.13 -16.64
CA ILE A 126 -10.91 16.72 -17.84
C ILE A 126 -10.82 18.23 -17.64
N GLN A 127 -9.62 18.79 -17.78
CA GLN A 127 -9.44 20.23 -17.95
C GLN A 127 -10.04 20.58 -19.31
N SER A 128 -11.10 21.42 -19.31
CA SER A 128 -11.94 21.77 -20.47
C SER A 128 -11.23 21.59 -21.80
N GLU A 129 -11.85 20.88 -22.75
CA GLU A 129 -11.34 20.63 -24.09
C GLU A 129 -10.61 21.85 -24.64
N MET A 130 -9.28 21.86 -24.49
CA MET A 130 -8.49 22.83 -25.21
C MET A 130 -8.58 22.36 -26.65
N GLN A 131 -9.37 23.08 -27.45
CA GLN A 131 -9.66 22.74 -28.85
C GLN A 131 -8.38 22.56 -29.68
N ASP A 132 -7.22 23.02 -29.19
CA ASP A 132 -5.90 22.91 -29.83
C ASP A 132 -4.94 21.88 -29.20
N ALA A 133 -5.35 21.09 -28.20
CA ALA A 133 -4.48 20.05 -27.63
C ALA A 133 -4.69 18.69 -28.33
N SER A 134 -3.60 18.05 -28.76
CA SER A 134 -3.64 16.71 -29.38
C SER A 134 -4.19 15.60 -28.47
N PHE A 135 -4.20 15.82 -27.15
CA PHE A 135 -4.74 14.90 -26.16
C PHE A 135 -5.46 15.65 -25.03
N PRO A 136 -6.54 15.08 -24.46
CA PRO A 136 -7.22 15.68 -23.30
C PRO A 136 -6.28 15.75 -22.10
N ARG A 137 -6.33 16.86 -21.37
CA ARG A 137 -5.60 17.05 -20.11
C ARG A 137 -6.49 16.66 -18.93
N TYR A 138 -5.93 15.90 -17.99
CA TYR A 138 -6.62 15.51 -16.77
C TYR A 138 -6.04 16.25 -15.56
N ILE A 139 -6.91 16.67 -14.65
CA ILE A 139 -6.55 17.30 -13.37
C ILE A 139 -6.82 16.31 -12.25
N TYR A 140 -5.87 16.20 -11.33
CA TYR A 140 -6.00 15.41 -10.11
C TYR A 140 -6.74 16.18 -9.01
N GLY A 141 -7.68 15.50 -8.36
CA GLY A 141 -8.56 16.00 -7.32
C GLY A 141 -8.34 15.38 -5.95
N GLY A 142 -8.17 16.23 -4.95
CA GLY A 142 -8.07 15.85 -3.54
C GLY A 142 -9.43 15.68 -2.85
N TRP A 143 -9.40 15.66 -1.52
CA TRP A 143 -10.59 15.52 -0.67
C TRP A 143 -11.67 16.55 -0.97
N TRP A 144 -11.30 17.83 -1.16
CA TRP A 144 -12.30 18.86 -1.44
C TRP A 144 -13.02 18.63 -2.77
N SER A 145 -12.32 18.20 -3.82
CA SER A 145 -12.95 17.88 -5.10
C SER A 145 -13.93 16.72 -4.94
N VAL A 146 -13.54 15.66 -4.24
CA VAL A 146 -14.42 14.51 -3.97
C VAL A 146 -15.65 14.93 -3.17
N TRP A 147 -15.47 15.73 -2.12
CA TRP A 147 -16.58 16.20 -1.29
C TRP A 147 -17.57 17.06 -2.09
N TRP A 148 -17.08 18.01 -2.88
CA TRP A 148 -17.91 18.90 -3.68
C TRP A 148 -18.62 18.18 -4.83
N MET A 149 -17.94 17.25 -5.52
CA MET A 149 -18.53 16.54 -6.66
C MET A 149 -19.33 15.30 -6.25
N GLY A 150 -19.22 14.84 -5.00
CA GLY A 150 -19.89 13.64 -4.50
C GLY A 150 -19.44 12.34 -5.17
N THR A 151 -18.32 12.35 -5.90
CA THR A 151 -17.82 11.23 -6.70
C THR A 151 -16.31 11.07 -6.53
N TYR A 152 -15.82 9.85 -6.74
CA TYR A 152 -14.40 9.54 -6.76
C TYR A 152 -14.12 8.53 -7.88
N SER A 153 -12.87 8.49 -8.34
CA SER A 153 -12.43 7.61 -9.42
C SER A 153 -11.18 6.81 -9.07
N MET A 154 -10.55 7.11 -7.93
CA MET A 154 -9.29 6.52 -7.51
C MET A 154 -9.32 6.34 -5.99
N VAL A 155 -8.62 5.32 -5.53
CA VAL A 155 -8.39 5.07 -4.11
C VAL A 155 -6.91 4.79 -3.92
N LEU A 156 -6.25 5.58 -3.08
CA LEU A 156 -4.80 5.50 -2.96
C LEU A 156 -4.38 4.18 -2.28
N SER A 157 -3.23 3.61 -2.62
CA SER A 157 -2.75 2.33 -2.05
C SER A 157 -2.03 2.45 -0.70
N LYS A 158 -1.66 3.67 -0.26
CA LYS A 158 -1.04 3.98 1.06
C LYS A 158 -1.74 3.43 2.33
N CYS A 159 -2.96 2.86 2.23
CA CYS A 159 -3.70 2.27 3.37
C CYS A 159 -4.92 1.47 2.87
N ALA A 160 -4.69 0.53 1.96
CA ALA A 160 -5.76 -0.16 1.24
C ALA A 160 -5.65 -1.69 1.34
N PHE A 161 -6.82 -2.33 1.32
CA PHE A 161 -6.91 -3.74 0.99
C PHE A 161 -6.91 -3.92 -0.53
N LEU A 162 -6.08 -4.83 -1.01
CA LEU A 162 -6.02 -5.28 -2.40
C LEU A 162 -5.74 -6.78 -2.46
N HIS A 163 -6.06 -7.39 -3.60
CA HIS A 163 -5.72 -8.79 -3.86
C HIS A 163 -4.23 -8.94 -4.23
N GLN A 164 -3.58 -9.99 -3.74
CA GLN A 164 -2.15 -10.26 -3.99
C GLN A 164 -1.77 -10.26 -5.47
N LYS A 165 -2.64 -10.80 -6.33
CA LYS A 165 -2.49 -10.79 -7.81
C LYS A 165 -2.15 -9.42 -8.40
N TYR A 166 -2.56 -8.31 -7.77
CA TYR A 166 -2.26 -6.98 -8.28
C TYR A 166 -0.79 -6.59 -8.12
N LEU A 167 -0.04 -7.22 -7.21
CA LEU A 167 1.42 -7.05 -7.11
C LEU A 167 2.09 -7.65 -8.35
N ASP A 168 1.69 -8.86 -8.76
CA ASP A 168 2.19 -9.55 -9.95
C ASP A 168 1.81 -8.78 -11.23
N LEU A 169 0.56 -8.35 -11.34
CA LEU A 169 0.11 -7.53 -12.46
C LEU A 169 0.87 -6.20 -12.53
N TYR A 170 1.12 -5.56 -11.39
CA TYR A 170 1.85 -4.30 -11.34
C TYR A 170 3.30 -4.48 -11.77
N THR A 171 3.95 -5.55 -11.33
CA THR A 171 5.38 -5.75 -11.56
C THR A 171 5.67 -6.32 -12.94
N ASP A 172 4.87 -7.28 -13.40
CA ASP A 172 5.19 -8.09 -14.57
C ASP A 172 4.38 -7.70 -15.81
N HIS A 173 3.17 -7.14 -15.63
CA HIS A 173 2.24 -6.86 -16.73
C HIS A 173 2.07 -5.36 -17.02
N MET A 174 2.33 -4.50 -16.04
CA MET A 174 2.28 -3.06 -16.25
C MET A 174 3.39 -2.61 -17.23
N PRO A 175 3.06 -1.80 -18.25
CA PRO A 175 4.05 -1.23 -19.14
C PRO A 175 5.19 -0.57 -18.37
N VAL A 176 6.43 -0.94 -18.70
CA VAL A 176 7.63 -0.47 -17.99
C VAL A 176 7.70 1.06 -17.92
N GLN A 177 7.20 1.75 -18.94
CA GLN A 177 7.16 3.21 -19.03
C GLN A 177 6.39 3.86 -17.87
N ILE A 178 5.33 3.20 -17.37
CA ILE A 178 4.57 3.69 -16.22
C ILE A 178 5.40 3.55 -14.95
N ARG A 179 6.03 2.39 -14.74
CA ARG A 179 6.91 2.16 -13.58
C ARG A 179 8.14 3.06 -13.62
N ASP A 180 8.69 3.31 -14.79
CA ASP A 180 9.77 4.27 -15.00
C ASP A 180 9.30 5.68 -14.64
N TYR A 181 8.11 6.10 -15.06
CA TYR A 181 7.55 7.40 -14.70
C TYR A 181 7.45 7.55 -13.17
N VAL A 182 6.91 6.55 -12.47
CA VAL A 182 6.83 6.52 -11.01
C VAL A 182 8.22 6.65 -10.38
N THR A 183 9.21 5.92 -10.91
CA THR A 183 10.59 5.97 -10.44
C THR A 183 11.19 7.37 -10.59
N HIS A 184 11.05 7.96 -11.79
CA HIS A 184 11.60 9.27 -12.12
C HIS A 184 10.92 10.40 -11.35
N LYS A 185 9.60 10.34 -11.17
CA LYS A 185 8.84 11.35 -10.41
C LYS A 185 8.88 11.14 -8.91
N ARG A 186 9.30 9.96 -8.45
CA ARG A 186 9.25 9.54 -7.04
C ARG A 186 7.86 9.82 -6.45
N ASN A 187 6.81 9.47 -7.19
CA ASN A 187 5.41 9.62 -6.80
C ASN A 187 4.50 8.80 -7.73
N CYS A 188 3.19 8.79 -7.43
CA CYS A 188 2.12 8.28 -8.29
C CYS A 188 2.04 6.76 -8.47
N GLU A 189 2.74 5.97 -7.65
CA GLU A 189 2.61 4.52 -7.61
C GLU A 189 1.19 4.08 -7.21
N ASP A 190 0.53 4.88 -6.36
CA ASP A 190 -0.84 4.68 -5.93
C ASP A 190 -1.87 4.96 -7.03
N ILE A 191 -1.63 5.97 -7.85
CA ILE A 191 -2.40 6.26 -9.06
C ILE A 191 -2.21 5.13 -10.07
N ALA A 192 -0.97 4.72 -10.32
CA ALA A 192 -0.66 3.62 -11.24
C ALA A 192 -1.36 2.31 -10.81
N MET A 193 -1.33 1.98 -9.51
CA MET A 193 -2.06 0.84 -8.97
C MET A 193 -3.58 0.98 -9.13
N SER A 194 -4.13 2.18 -8.90
CA SER A 194 -5.57 2.44 -9.11
C SER A 194 -6.00 2.18 -10.55
N PHE A 195 -5.22 2.64 -11.52
CA PHE A 195 -5.47 2.43 -12.94
C PHE A 195 -5.33 0.96 -13.33
N LEU A 196 -4.31 0.28 -12.80
CA LEU A 196 -4.13 -1.15 -13.04
C LEU A 196 -5.32 -1.97 -12.57
N VAL A 197 -5.77 -1.75 -11.34
CA VAL A 197 -6.92 -2.46 -10.78
C VAL A 197 -8.17 -2.18 -11.60
N ALA A 198 -8.45 -0.91 -11.90
CA ALA A 198 -9.62 -0.54 -12.70
C ALA A 198 -9.62 -1.11 -14.13
N ASN A 199 -8.45 -1.35 -14.72
CA ASN A 199 -8.32 -1.97 -16.05
C ASN A 199 -8.43 -3.51 -16.01
N ALA A 200 -8.16 -4.12 -14.84
CA ALA A 200 -8.20 -5.56 -14.65
C ALA A 200 -9.56 -6.09 -14.18
N THR A 201 -10.47 -5.18 -13.79
CA THR A 201 -11.87 -5.43 -13.40
C THR A 201 -12.82 -5.06 -14.51
#